data_AF-A0AAV2GY25-F1
#
_entry.id   AF-A0AAV2GY25-F1
#
_cell.length_a   1.000
_cell.length_b   1.000
_cell.length_c   1.000
_cell.angle_alpha   90.00
_cell.angle_beta   90.00
_cell.angle_gamma   90.00
#
_symmetry.space_group_name_H-M   'P 1'
#
loop_
_entity.id
_entity.type
_entity.pdbx_description
1 polymer ?
#
loop_
_entity_poly.entity_id
_entity_poly.type
_entity_poly.pdbx_seq_one_letter_code
_entity_poly.pdbx_strand_id
1 'polypeptide(L)'
;MMTKMLVFCLFGMLCIQLSTQQTATCDLEKDAGPCRGIFKRFYFNKVTGACEEFEYGGCQGNANNFETSEDCLAACQAARKK
;
A
#
# COMPACT_ATOMS: atom_id res chain seq x y z
N MET A 1 0.11 24.05 -11.17
CA MET A 1 1.58 24.23 -11.21
C MET A 1 2.27 22.87 -11.36
N MET A 2 2.06 22.19 -12.49
CA MET A 2 2.82 21.00 -12.88
C MET A 2 3.67 21.38 -14.08
N THR A 3 4.79 22.03 -13.80
CA THR A 3 5.84 22.30 -14.79
C THR A 3 7.00 21.35 -14.53
N LYS A 4 7.48 20.69 -15.60
CA LYS A 4 8.55 19.68 -15.68
C LYS A 4 8.02 18.27 -15.38
N MET A 5 7.79 17.43 -16.37
CA MET A 5 8.89 16.79 -17.07
C MET A 5 8.49 16.42 -18.51
N LEU A 6 8.99 17.22 -19.45
CA LEU A 6 9.27 16.73 -20.81
C LEU A 6 10.37 15.68 -20.68
N VAL A 7 10.02 14.40 -20.74
CA VAL A 7 10.99 13.29 -20.77
C VAL A 7 10.82 12.58 -22.11
N PHE A 8 11.86 12.73 -22.92
CA PHE A 8 11.97 12.22 -24.29
C PHE A 8 11.85 10.69 -24.31
N CYS A 9 10.74 10.21 -24.88
CA CYS A 9 10.57 8.82 -25.28
C CYS A 9 11.41 8.57 -26.53
N LEU A 10 12.56 7.90 -26.44
CA LEU A 10 13.27 7.49 -27.66
C LEU A 10 13.74 6.04 -27.76
N PHE A 11 13.80 5.22 -26.71
CA PHE A 11 14.12 3.79 -26.93
C PHE A 11 13.40 2.86 -25.96
N GLY A 12 12.41 2.13 -26.51
CA GLY A 12 12.05 0.75 -26.18
C GLY A 12 11.90 0.32 -24.71
N MET A 13 10.65 0.13 -24.30
CA MET A 13 10.21 -1.00 -23.45
C MET A 13 11.02 -1.31 -22.17
N LEU A 14 10.97 -0.46 -21.15
CA LEU A 14 10.99 -0.96 -19.77
C LEU A 14 10.17 -0.08 -18.81
N CYS A 15 8.95 -0.57 -18.55
CA CYS A 15 8.02 -0.34 -17.44
C CYS A 15 7.71 1.11 -16.99
N ILE A 16 6.67 1.70 -17.60
CA ILE A 16 5.84 2.77 -17.03
C ILE A 16 4.88 2.17 -15.97
N GLN A 17 5.37 1.58 -14.88
CA GLN A 17 4.51 1.03 -13.83
C GLN A 17 5.03 1.43 -12.44
N LEU A 18 4.87 2.70 -12.06
CA LEU A 18 5.18 3.10 -10.68
C LEU A 18 4.05 3.82 -9.95
N SER A 19 2.83 3.87 -10.50
CA SER A 19 1.70 4.55 -9.83
C SER A 19 0.39 3.76 -9.75
N THR A 20 0.22 2.64 -10.46
CA THR A 20 -1.06 1.91 -10.50
C THR A 20 -1.19 0.81 -9.46
N GLN A 21 -0.08 0.29 -8.92
CA GLN A 21 -0.08 -0.83 -7.97
C GLN A 21 -0.47 -0.37 -6.54
N GLN A 22 -0.15 0.88 -6.20
CA GLN A 22 -0.25 1.40 -4.84
C GLN A 22 -1.70 1.58 -4.37
N THR A 23 -2.62 1.96 -5.27
CA THR A 23 -4.03 2.16 -4.93
C THR A 23 -4.73 0.85 -4.62
N ALA A 24 -4.45 -0.21 -5.37
CA ALA A 24 -5.10 -1.50 -5.21
C ALA A 24 -4.80 -2.14 -3.85
N THR A 25 -3.56 -2.04 -3.35
CA THR A 25 -3.16 -2.56 -2.03
C THR A 25 -4.00 -1.94 -0.91
N CYS A 26 -4.15 -0.63 -0.91
CA CYS A 26 -4.81 0.11 0.16
C CYS A 26 -6.34 -0.04 0.16
N ASP A 27 -6.91 -0.64 -0.89
CA ASP A 27 -8.35 -0.90 -0.98
C ASP A 27 -8.73 -2.31 -0.48
N LEU A 28 -7.74 -3.18 -0.24
CA LEU A 28 -7.92 -4.52 0.32
C LEU A 28 -8.33 -4.46 1.80
N GLU A 29 -9.10 -5.44 2.26
CA GLU A 29 -9.39 -5.61 3.69
C GLU A 29 -8.19 -6.20 4.44
N LYS A 30 -8.12 -6.05 5.76
CA LYS A 30 -7.14 -6.79 6.58
C LYS A 30 -7.37 -8.30 6.46
N ASP A 31 -6.29 -9.06 6.36
CA ASP A 31 -6.32 -10.52 6.29
C ASP A 31 -5.27 -11.13 7.22
N ALA A 32 -5.73 -11.85 8.24
CA ALA A 32 -4.87 -12.51 9.21
C ALA A 32 -4.18 -13.77 8.63
N GLY A 33 -4.72 -14.33 7.54
CA GLY A 33 -4.29 -15.63 7.02
C GLY A 33 -4.65 -16.80 7.95
N PRO A 34 -4.27 -18.04 7.58
CA PRO A 34 -4.69 -19.24 8.30
C PRO A 34 -3.78 -19.62 9.48
N CYS A 35 -2.59 -19.03 9.58
CA CYS A 35 -1.69 -19.28 10.69
C CYS A 35 -2.19 -18.65 12.00
N ARG A 36 -1.74 -19.17 13.14
CA ARG A 36 -2.23 -18.80 14.48
C ARG A 36 -1.17 -18.05 15.32
N GLY A 37 -0.18 -17.45 14.67
CA GLY A 37 0.71 -16.50 15.34
C GLY A 37 -0.04 -15.21 15.68
N ILE A 38 0.51 -14.42 16.60
CA ILE A 38 -0.04 -13.11 16.94
C ILE A 38 1.06 -12.09 16.65
N PHE A 39 1.01 -11.53 15.45
CA PHE A 39 1.92 -10.47 15.02
C PHE A 39 1.14 -9.18 14.87
N LYS A 40 1.51 -8.15 15.64
CA LYS A 40 0.94 -6.82 15.46
C LYS A 40 1.41 -6.24 14.12
N ARG A 41 0.47 -5.84 13.29
CA ARG A 41 0.69 -5.22 11.98
C ARG A 41 -0.30 -4.09 11.76
N PHE A 42 -0.04 -3.27 10.76
CA PHE A 42 -0.89 -2.16 10.35
C PHE A 42 -1.53 -2.45 9.01
N TYR A 43 -2.79 -2.06 8.84
CA TYR A 43 -3.49 -2.05 7.56
C TYR A 43 -4.15 -0.68 7.36
N PHE A 44 -4.32 -0.26 6.11
CA PHE A 44 -5.09 0.93 5.79
C PHE A 44 -6.58 0.60 5.80
N ASN A 45 -7.33 1.25 6.68
CA ASN A 45 -8.78 1.19 6.72
C ASN A 45 -9.35 2.33 5.86
N LYS A 46 -9.85 1.99 4.67
CA LYS A 46 -10.46 2.96 3.75
C LYS A 46 -11.75 3.61 4.27
N VAL A 47 -12.42 2.99 5.24
CA VAL A 47 -13.65 3.53 5.85
C VAL A 47 -13.31 4.70 6.78
N THR A 48 -12.27 4.54 7.60
CA THR A 48 -11.80 5.58 8.52
C THR A 48 -10.76 6.51 7.88
N GLY A 49 -10.12 6.08 6.79
CA GLY A 49 -9.01 6.78 6.14
C GLY A 49 -7.70 6.72 6.91
N ALA A 50 -7.57 5.77 7.85
CA ALA A 50 -6.45 5.67 8.78
C ALA A 50 -5.73 4.32 8.68
N CYS A 51 -4.45 4.32 9.10
CA CYS A 51 -3.71 3.08 9.33
C CYS A 51 -4.01 2.57 10.75
N GLU A 52 -4.54 1.36 10.84
CA GLU A 52 -5.03 0.74 12.07
C GLU A 52 -4.27 -0.56 12.36
N GLU A 53 -4.09 -0.89 13.64
CA GLU A 53 -3.48 -2.17 14.05
C GLU A 53 -4.42 -3.35 13.81
N PHE A 54 -3.86 -4.51 13.45
CA PHE A 54 -4.55 -5.79 13.45
C PHE A 54 -3.59 -6.95 13.80
N GLU A 55 -4.17 -8.07 14.20
CA GLU A 55 -3.42 -9.31 14.45
C GLU A 55 -3.26 -10.10 13.15
N TYR A 56 -2.01 -10.27 12.73
CA TYR A 56 -1.63 -11.11 11.60
C TYR A 56 -1.18 -12.48 12.10
N GLY A 57 -1.69 -13.53 11.45
CA GLY A 57 -1.43 -14.93 11.78
C GLY A 57 0.00 -15.41 11.51
N GLY A 58 0.78 -14.64 10.74
CA GLY A 58 2.18 -14.94 10.43
C GLY A 58 2.41 -15.68 9.12
N CYS A 59 1.35 -16.10 8.42
CA CYS A 59 1.47 -16.64 7.06
C CYS A 59 0.26 -16.30 6.20
N GLN A 60 0.49 -16.27 4.87
CA GLN A 60 -0.50 -15.84 3.88
C GLN A 60 -1.02 -14.43 4.22
N GLY A 61 -2.29 -14.13 3.97
CA GLY A 61 -2.79 -12.76 4.05
C GLY A 61 -2.67 -12.03 2.72
N ASN A 62 -2.69 -10.70 2.75
CA ASN A 62 -2.59 -9.87 1.56
C ASN A 62 -1.65 -8.67 1.75
N ALA A 63 -1.52 -7.84 0.71
CA ALA A 63 -0.55 -6.75 0.66
C ALA A 63 -0.89 -5.55 1.58
N ASN A 64 -2.12 -5.44 2.10
CA ASN A 64 -2.49 -4.41 3.07
C ASN A 64 -2.05 -4.83 4.49
N ASN A 65 -0.75 -5.02 4.66
CA ASN A 65 -0.12 -5.52 5.87
C ASN A 65 1.28 -4.91 5.99
N PHE A 66 1.43 -4.00 6.93
CA PHE A 66 2.64 -3.21 7.14
C PHE A 66 3.19 -3.44 8.56
N GLU A 67 4.50 -3.35 8.72
CA GLU A 67 5.15 -3.53 10.03
C GLU A 67 4.96 -2.31 10.93
N THR A 68 4.95 -1.11 10.34
CA THR A 68 4.80 0.16 11.05
C THR A 68 3.62 0.98 10.50
N SER A 69 3.11 1.89 11.33
CA SER A 69 2.09 2.85 10.91
C SER A 69 2.63 3.78 9.82
N GLU A 70 3.90 4.19 9.94
CA GLU A 70 4.58 5.07 9.01
C GLU A 70 4.66 4.47 7.60
N ASP A 71 4.98 3.17 7.50
CA ASP A 71 5.01 2.46 6.21
C ASP A 71 3.63 2.39 5.57
N CYS A 72 2.59 2.11 6.38
CA CYS A 72 1.22 2.12 5.92
C CYS A 72 0.78 3.51 5.41
N LEU A 73 1.12 4.59 6.14
CA LEU A 73 0.78 5.95 5.75
C LEU A 73 1.52 6.38 4.48
N ALA A 74 2.82 6.06 4.38
CA ALA A 74 3.62 6.30 3.18
C ALA A 74 3.04 5.57 1.97
N ALA A 75 2.59 4.33 2.17
CA ALA A 75 1.96 3.53 1.14
C ALA A 75 0.59 4.07 0.69
N CYS A 76 -0.27 4.46 1.63
CA CYS A 76 -1.70 4.62 1.35
C CYS A 76 -2.22 6.06 1.40
N GLN A 77 -1.58 6.97 2.13
CA GLN A 77 -2.00 8.38 2.18
C GLN A 77 -1.27 9.25 1.15
N ALA A 78 -0.03 8.91 0.78
CA ALA A 78 0.69 9.64 -0.27
C ALA A 78 -0.04 9.59 -1.63
N ALA A 79 -0.76 8.50 -1.92
CA ALA A 79 -1.56 8.31 -3.12
C ALA A 79 -2.89 9.10 -3.12
N ARG A 80 -3.30 9.67 -1.97
CA ARG A 80 -4.62 10.31 -1.79
C ARG A 80 -4.55 11.83 -1.53
N LYS A 81 -3.40 12.48 -1.74
CA LYS A 81 -3.33 13.96 -1.69
C LYS A 81 -4.18 14.56 -2.81
N LYS A 82 -5.34 15.09 -2.42
CA LYS A 82 -6.28 15.84 -3.26
C LYS A 82 -5.69 17.20 -3.66
#